data_AF-A0A845QKX0-F1
#
_entry.id   AF-A0A845QKX0-F1
#
_cell.length_a   1.000
_cell.length_b   1.000
_cell.length_c   1.000
_cell.angle_alpha   90.00
_cell.angle_beta   90.00
_cell.angle_gamma   90.00
#
_symmetry.space_group_name_H-M   'P 1'
#
loop_
_entity.id
_entity.type
_entity.pdbx_description
1 polymer ?
#
loop_
_entity_poly.entity_id
_entity_poly.type
_entity_poly.pdbx_seq_one_letter_code
_entity_poly.pdbx_strand_id
1 'polypeptide(L)'
;MKRTWICVAILLMLISSSVLVLASASENKIVYELESAEKVNSKISTEDKKLVVAEVDGMPIYYNELLERYSKAVASGESNPYDESLESIARIKAEYRFLEEKGLAVSEKEVKQYTLDQKNLYDNEIPADLKEGIKQIIAALNLTEDEYWLEYKLKENRDFLTHLKAEEYLEAHSMSLPELTVSDVTILENSFQRGNIENLLK
;
A
#
# COMPACT_ATOMS: atom_id res chain seq x y z
N MET A 1 20.73 -16.10 35.57
CA MET A 1 19.67 -16.34 34.56
C MET A 1 18.78 -15.10 34.41
N LYS A 2 19.25 -14.04 33.73
CA LYS A 2 18.53 -12.74 33.61
C LYS A 2 18.45 -12.21 32.16
N ARG A 3 18.68 -13.04 31.15
CA ARG A 3 18.79 -12.61 29.74
C ARG A 3 17.60 -12.99 28.84
N THR A 4 16.65 -13.79 29.31
CA THR A 4 15.51 -14.26 28.51
C THR A 4 14.26 -13.40 28.62
N TRP A 5 14.17 -12.49 29.59
CA TRP A 5 12.96 -11.69 29.83
C TRP A 5 12.88 -10.40 29.01
N ILE A 6 14.02 -9.89 28.52
CA ILE A 6 14.06 -8.64 27.75
C ILE A 6 13.59 -8.85 26.30
N CYS A 7 13.85 -10.02 25.70
CA CYS A 7 13.38 -10.31 24.33
C CYS A 7 11.87 -10.56 24.24
N VAL A 8 11.22 -10.99 25.32
CA VAL A 8 9.76 -11.24 25.34
C VAL A 8 8.97 -9.93 25.52
N ALA A 9 9.54 -8.93 26.20
CA ALA A 9 8.90 -7.63 26.39
C ALA A 9 8.88 -6.77 25.11
N ILE A 10 9.91 -6.86 24.26
CA ILE A 10 9.96 -6.16 22.98
C ILE A 10 9.01 -6.81 21.95
N LEU A 11 8.87 -8.14 21.99
CA LEU A 11 7.90 -8.85 21.13
C LEU A 11 6.44 -8.60 21.52
N LEU A 12 6.15 -8.29 22.79
CA LEU A 12 4.78 -8.01 23.27
C LEU A 12 4.36 -6.55 23.08
N MET A 13 5.30 -5.59 23.05
CA MET A 13 4.98 -4.20 22.67
C MET A 13 4.64 -4.05 21.19
N LEU A 14 5.09 -4.96 20.32
CA LEU A 14 4.74 -4.99 18.89
C LEU A 14 3.29 -5.47 18.63
N ILE A 15 2.60 -6.03 19.62
CA ILE A 15 1.23 -6.56 19.45
C ILE A 15 0.19 -5.58 20.02
N SER A 16 0.56 -4.67 20.92
CA SER A 16 -0.41 -3.75 21.54
C SER A 16 -0.67 -2.47 20.74
N SER A 17 0.18 -2.11 19.78
CA SER A 17 0.01 -0.93 18.93
C SER A 17 -0.70 -1.21 17.59
N SER A 18 -0.82 -2.47 17.18
CA SER A 18 -1.47 -2.85 15.92
C SER A 18 -3.00 -2.73 15.93
N VAL A 19 -3.63 -2.62 17.11
CA VAL A 19 -5.10 -2.48 17.23
C VAL A 19 -5.58 -1.08 16.81
N LEU A 20 -4.73 -0.04 16.87
CA LEU A 20 -5.20 1.34 16.69
C LEU A 20 -5.30 1.79 15.22
N VAL A 21 -4.67 1.09 14.27
CA VAL A 21 -4.61 1.58 12.88
C VAL A 21 -5.93 1.34 12.11
N LEU A 22 -6.68 0.29 12.43
CA LEU A 22 -7.96 -0.03 11.76
C LEU A 22 -9.18 0.70 12.30
N ALA A 23 -9.11 1.27 13.51
CA ALA A 23 -10.19 2.10 14.06
C ALA A 23 -10.33 3.47 13.34
N SER A 24 -9.50 3.74 12.33
CA SER A 24 -9.51 4.96 11.53
C SER A 24 -10.11 4.80 10.12
N ALA A 25 -10.94 3.78 9.88
CA ALA A 25 -11.84 3.78 8.73
C ALA A 25 -12.90 4.89 8.92
N SER A 26 -12.50 6.14 8.70
CA SER A 26 -13.45 7.24 8.54
C SER A 26 -14.29 6.98 7.28
N GLU A 27 -15.56 7.35 7.29
CA GLU A 27 -16.47 7.22 6.14
C GLU A 27 -15.83 7.77 4.86
N ASN A 28 -15.07 8.86 4.97
CA ASN A 28 -14.32 9.47 3.86
C ASN A 28 -13.31 8.51 3.21
N LYS A 29 -12.62 7.68 3.99
CA LYS A 29 -11.64 6.71 3.44
C LYS A 29 -12.33 5.63 2.61
N ILE A 30 -13.47 5.14 3.07
CA ILE A 30 -14.28 4.15 2.35
C ILE A 30 -14.78 4.75 1.02
N VAL A 31 -15.25 5.99 1.04
CA VAL A 31 -15.70 6.70 -0.17
C VAL A 31 -14.58 6.79 -1.21
N TYR A 32 -13.38 7.23 -0.80
CA TYR A 32 -12.24 7.35 -1.74
C TYR A 32 -11.77 5.99 -2.29
N GLU A 33 -11.73 4.96 -1.45
CA GLU A 33 -11.36 3.61 -1.89
C GLU A 33 -12.40 3.03 -2.86
N LEU A 34 -13.70 3.28 -2.63
CA LEU A 34 -14.76 2.84 -3.53
C LEU A 34 -14.69 3.54 -4.89
N GLU A 35 -14.58 4.87 -4.91
CA GLU A 35 -14.45 5.64 -6.15
C GLU A 35 -13.21 5.23 -6.96
N SER A 36 -12.10 4.93 -6.26
CA SER A 36 -10.90 4.41 -6.89
C SER A 36 -11.13 3.01 -7.47
N ALA A 37 -11.77 2.10 -6.73
CA ALA A 37 -12.03 0.73 -7.16
C ALA A 37 -12.87 0.68 -8.44
N GLU A 38 -13.94 1.46 -8.51
CA GLU A 38 -14.82 1.55 -9.69
C GLU A 38 -14.07 2.03 -10.94
N LYS A 39 -13.14 2.98 -10.75
CA LYS A 39 -12.31 3.56 -11.82
C LYS A 39 -11.24 2.61 -12.35
N VAL A 40 -10.57 1.87 -11.47
CA VAL A 40 -9.48 0.94 -11.84
C VAL A 40 -10.02 -0.30 -12.55
N ASN A 41 -11.08 -0.90 -12.04
CA ASN A 41 -11.53 -2.21 -12.51
C ASN A 41 -12.28 -2.15 -13.86
N SER A 42 -12.92 -1.02 -14.18
CA SER A 42 -13.66 -0.84 -15.44
C SER A 42 -12.78 -0.64 -16.67
N LYS A 43 -11.46 -0.48 -16.52
CA LYS A 43 -10.59 0.10 -17.57
C LYS A 43 -9.26 -0.61 -17.86
N ILE A 44 -8.99 -1.80 -17.30
CA ILE A 44 -7.68 -2.47 -17.42
C ILE A 44 -7.81 -3.91 -17.94
N SER A 45 -7.02 -4.28 -18.95
CA SER A 45 -6.88 -5.68 -19.38
C SER A 45 -5.84 -6.44 -18.54
N THR A 46 -5.91 -7.78 -18.50
CA THR A 46 -4.92 -8.60 -17.76
C THR A 46 -3.48 -8.41 -18.25
N GLU A 47 -3.28 -8.05 -19.52
CA GLU A 47 -1.97 -7.78 -20.11
C GLU A 47 -1.39 -6.46 -19.61
N ASP A 48 -2.23 -5.43 -19.48
CA ASP A 48 -1.84 -4.13 -18.95
C ASP A 48 -1.35 -4.23 -17.50
N LYS A 49 -1.88 -5.17 -16.70
CA LYS A 49 -1.48 -5.35 -15.29
C LYS A 49 0.00 -5.72 -15.10
N LYS A 50 0.68 -6.23 -16.12
CA LYS A 50 2.10 -6.64 -16.04
C LYS A 50 3.04 -5.69 -16.78
N LEU A 51 2.51 -4.66 -17.41
CA LEU A 51 3.31 -3.67 -18.13
C LEU A 51 4.16 -2.87 -17.14
N VAL A 52 5.48 -2.85 -17.35
CA VAL A 52 6.39 -1.98 -16.60
C VAL A 52 6.39 -0.61 -17.27
N VAL A 53 6.02 0.43 -16.53
CA VAL A 53 5.89 1.81 -17.06
C VAL A 53 6.99 2.73 -16.58
N ALA A 54 7.60 2.39 -15.45
CA ALA A 54 8.71 3.14 -14.90
C ALA A 54 9.59 2.22 -14.03
N GLU A 55 10.72 2.75 -13.60
CA GLU A 55 11.66 2.08 -12.71
C GLU A 55 12.22 3.07 -11.69
N VAL A 56 12.46 2.59 -10.47
CA VAL A 56 13.21 3.31 -9.44
C VAL A 56 14.31 2.40 -8.91
N ASP A 57 15.55 2.84 -8.99
CA ASP A 57 16.75 2.12 -8.57
C ASP A 57 16.94 0.70 -9.13
N GLY A 58 16.31 0.30 -10.23
CA GLY A 58 16.33 -1.12 -10.68
C GLY A 58 15.07 -1.90 -10.34
N MET A 59 14.07 -1.27 -9.70
CA MET A 59 12.79 -1.93 -9.37
C MET A 59 11.66 -1.45 -10.28
N PRO A 60 10.94 -2.39 -10.92
CA PRO A 60 9.87 -2.04 -11.83
C PRO A 60 8.69 -1.41 -11.09
N ILE A 61 8.13 -0.36 -11.66
CA ILE A 61 6.81 0.19 -11.36
C ILE A 61 5.86 -0.37 -12.42
N TYR A 62 4.90 -1.17 -11.98
CA TYR A 62 3.91 -1.75 -12.88
C TYR A 62 2.75 -0.77 -13.12
N TYR A 63 2.14 -0.89 -14.28
CA TYR A 63 1.05 -0.02 -14.70
C TYR A 63 -0.15 -0.07 -13.74
N ASN A 64 -0.55 -1.26 -13.29
CA ASN A 64 -1.64 -1.39 -12.33
C ASN A 64 -1.30 -0.76 -10.98
N GLU A 65 -0.05 -0.87 -10.53
CA GLU A 65 0.42 -0.23 -9.29
C GLU A 65 0.29 1.30 -9.38
N LEU A 66 0.71 1.89 -10.50
CA LEU A 66 0.58 3.31 -10.76
C LEU A 66 -0.88 3.75 -10.88
N LEU A 67 -1.71 2.99 -11.59
CA LEU A 67 -3.12 3.34 -11.79
C LEU A 67 -3.94 3.20 -10.50
N GLU A 68 -3.65 2.21 -9.66
CA GLU A 68 -4.24 2.07 -8.32
C GLU A 68 -3.92 3.30 -7.45
N ARG A 69 -2.65 3.74 -7.41
CA ARG A 69 -2.22 4.91 -6.63
C ARG A 69 -2.80 6.20 -7.18
N TYR A 70 -2.79 6.37 -8.51
CA TYR A 70 -3.34 7.54 -9.20
C TYR A 70 -4.84 7.68 -8.97
N SER A 71 -5.59 6.58 -9.05
CA SER A 71 -7.04 6.61 -8.82
C SER A 71 -7.38 7.04 -7.40
N LYS A 72 -6.60 6.61 -6.41
CA LYS A 72 -6.74 7.05 -5.01
C LYS A 72 -6.40 8.53 -4.84
N ALA A 73 -5.29 8.99 -5.42
CA ALA A 73 -4.88 10.39 -5.36
C ALA A 73 -5.92 11.33 -6.01
N VAL A 74 -6.51 10.92 -7.14
CA VAL A 74 -7.63 11.65 -7.75
C VAL A 74 -8.85 11.69 -6.83
N ALA A 75 -9.21 10.57 -6.20
CA ALA A 75 -10.36 10.50 -5.30
C ALA A 75 -10.18 11.34 -4.03
N SER A 76 -8.95 11.43 -3.50
CA SER A 76 -8.64 12.30 -2.35
C SER A 76 -8.51 13.77 -2.71
N GLY A 77 -8.60 14.14 -4.00
CA GLY A 77 -8.57 15.52 -4.46
C GLY A 77 -7.17 16.13 -4.54
N GLU A 78 -6.14 15.29 -4.73
CA GLU A 78 -4.76 15.76 -4.83
C GLU A 78 -4.56 16.68 -6.03
N SER A 79 -3.68 17.67 -5.85
CA SER A 79 -3.45 18.70 -6.86
C SER A 79 -2.62 18.21 -8.04
N ASN A 80 -1.72 17.24 -7.80
CA ASN A 80 -0.88 16.63 -8.83
C ASN A 80 -0.84 15.10 -8.67
N PRO A 81 -1.98 14.41 -8.90
CA PRO A 81 -2.15 13.01 -8.52
C PRO A 81 -1.21 12.05 -9.24
N TYR A 82 -0.73 12.41 -10.43
CA TYR A 82 0.23 11.58 -11.19
C TYR A 82 1.62 11.60 -10.54
N ASP A 83 2.15 12.79 -10.29
CA ASP A 83 3.49 12.95 -9.71
C ASP A 83 3.50 12.38 -8.28
N GLU A 84 2.48 12.68 -7.46
CA GLU A 84 2.35 12.15 -6.10
C GLU A 84 2.25 10.62 -6.06
N SER A 85 1.61 10.01 -7.06
CA SER A 85 1.54 8.54 -7.17
C SER A 85 2.91 7.94 -7.48
N LEU A 86 3.66 8.53 -8.40
CA LEU A 86 5.02 8.10 -8.71
C LEU A 86 5.94 8.26 -7.51
N GLU A 87 5.89 9.41 -6.83
CA GLU A 87 6.68 9.68 -5.63
C GLU A 87 6.33 8.73 -4.50
N SER A 88 5.04 8.47 -4.26
CA SER A 88 4.60 7.51 -3.25
C SER A 88 5.10 6.10 -3.55
N ILE A 89 5.08 5.67 -4.81
CA ILE A 89 5.59 4.34 -5.21
C ILE A 89 7.11 4.30 -5.07
N ALA A 90 7.82 5.34 -5.53
CA ALA A 90 9.25 5.46 -5.46
C ALA A 90 9.75 5.38 -4.01
N ARG A 91 9.09 6.10 -3.10
CA ARG A 91 9.37 6.07 -1.66
C ARG A 91 9.26 4.67 -1.08
N ILE A 92 8.15 3.98 -1.28
CA ILE A 92 7.94 2.61 -0.77
C ILE A 92 9.02 1.66 -1.29
N LYS A 93 9.39 1.80 -2.56
CA LYS A 93 10.43 1.01 -3.20
C LYS A 93 11.81 1.29 -2.58
N ALA A 94 12.18 2.55 -2.34
CA ALA A 94 13.44 2.85 -1.66
C ALA A 94 13.46 2.39 -0.19
N GLU A 95 12.36 2.53 0.54
CA GLU A 95 12.21 1.98 1.89
C GLU A 95 12.39 0.46 1.92
N TYR A 96 11.82 -0.25 0.93
CA TYR A 96 12.00 -1.69 0.78
C TYR A 96 13.48 -2.05 0.63
N ARG A 97 14.21 -1.38 -0.29
CA ARG A 97 15.65 -1.61 -0.49
C ARG A 97 16.47 -1.29 0.73
N PHE A 98 16.20 -0.16 1.36
CA PHE A 98 16.85 0.24 2.60
C PHE A 98 16.71 -0.85 3.67
N LEU A 99 15.51 -1.38 3.87
CA LEU A 99 15.26 -2.47 4.81
C LEU A 99 15.94 -3.77 4.38
N GLU A 100 15.98 -4.11 3.09
CA GLU A 100 16.72 -5.27 2.58
C GLU A 100 18.22 -5.19 2.90
N GLU A 101 18.85 -4.04 2.62
CA GLU A 101 20.28 -3.80 2.90
C GLU A 101 20.62 -3.90 4.39
N LYS A 102 19.66 -3.60 5.26
CA LYS A 102 19.79 -3.74 6.72
C LYS A 102 19.44 -5.13 7.24
N GLY A 103 18.97 -6.04 6.39
CA GLY A 103 18.46 -7.35 6.80
C GLY A 103 17.17 -7.26 7.63
N LEU A 104 16.37 -6.21 7.42
CA LEU A 104 15.14 -5.88 8.13
C LEU A 104 13.90 -5.92 7.24
N ALA A 105 14.00 -6.44 6.01
CA ALA A 105 12.88 -6.57 5.10
C ALA A 105 11.65 -7.23 5.75
N VAL A 106 10.46 -6.76 5.39
CA VAL A 106 9.19 -7.31 5.89
C VAL A 106 8.99 -8.69 5.28
N SER A 107 8.93 -9.71 6.13
CA SER A 107 8.72 -11.10 5.72
C SER A 107 7.28 -11.37 5.32
N GLU A 108 7.05 -12.37 4.46
CA GLU A 108 5.69 -12.81 4.13
C GLU A 108 4.87 -13.21 5.36
N LYS A 109 5.52 -13.77 6.38
CA LYS A 109 4.84 -14.18 7.61
C LYS A 109 4.31 -12.96 8.38
N GLU A 110 5.09 -11.88 8.47
CA GLU A 110 4.65 -10.61 9.06
C GLU A 110 3.43 -10.05 8.32
N VAL A 111 3.49 -9.99 6.97
CA VAL A 111 2.37 -9.48 6.16
C VAL A 111 1.11 -10.34 6.30
N LYS A 112 1.25 -11.67 6.24
CA LYS A 112 0.12 -12.60 6.39
C LYS A 112 -0.53 -12.49 7.76
N GLN A 113 0.28 -12.42 8.82
CA GLN A 113 -0.24 -12.27 10.17
C GLN A 113 -0.98 -10.94 10.33
N TYR A 114 -0.37 -9.84 9.90
CA TYR A 114 -1.01 -8.53 9.98
C TYR A 114 -2.34 -8.50 9.20
N THR A 115 -2.37 -9.07 8.00
CA THR A 115 -3.59 -9.16 7.18
C THR A 115 -4.68 -10.01 7.84
N LEU A 116 -4.30 -11.13 8.48
CA LEU A 116 -5.22 -11.96 9.24
C LEU A 116 -5.79 -11.19 10.45
N ASP A 117 -4.95 -10.42 11.14
CA ASP A 117 -5.38 -9.58 12.26
C ASP A 117 -6.38 -8.51 11.77
N GLN A 118 -6.15 -7.90 10.60
CA GLN A 118 -7.10 -6.98 9.98
C GLN A 118 -8.44 -7.65 9.66
N LYS A 119 -8.41 -8.86 9.08
CA LYS A 119 -9.61 -9.63 8.77
C LYS A 119 -10.37 -9.98 10.05
N ASN A 120 -9.67 -10.41 11.10
CA ASN A 120 -10.29 -10.72 12.39
C ASN A 120 -10.98 -9.49 13.00
N LEU A 121 -10.36 -8.31 12.89
CA LEU A 121 -10.97 -7.05 13.31
C LEU A 121 -12.22 -6.73 12.47
N TYR A 122 -12.14 -6.89 11.15
CA TYR A 122 -13.31 -6.76 10.26
C TYR A 122 -14.44 -7.71 10.65
N ASP A 123 -14.14 -8.98 10.96
CA ASP A 123 -15.15 -9.98 11.30
C ASP A 123 -15.81 -9.71 12.65
N ASN A 124 -15.06 -9.25 13.65
CA ASN A 124 -15.52 -9.22 15.04
C ASN A 124 -15.81 -7.83 15.60
N GLU A 125 -15.12 -6.79 15.13
CA GLU A 125 -15.09 -5.48 15.81
C GLU A 125 -15.62 -4.31 14.96
N ILE A 126 -15.55 -4.40 13.62
CA ILE A 126 -16.00 -3.32 12.74
C ILE A 126 -17.55 -3.21 12.72
N PRO A 127 -18.13 -2.00 12.88
CA PRO A 127 -19.55 -1.73 12.71
C PRO A 127 -20.14 -2.13 11.35
N ALA A 128 -21.42 -2.53 11.32
CA ALA A 128 -22.07 -3.11 10.14
C ALA A 128 -22.13 -2.18 8.92
N ASP A 129 -22.33 -0.89 9.14
CA ASP A 129 -22.28 0.19 8.14
C ASP A 129 -20.91 0.30 7.48
N LEU A 130 -19.83 0.25 8.27
CA LEU A 130 -18.46 0.25 7.74
C LEU A 130 -18.13 -1.06 7.01
N LYS A 131 -18.65 -2.20 7.48
CA LYS A 131 -18.50 -3.47 6.76
C LYS A 131 -19.19 -3.42 5.39
N GLU A 132 -20.34 -2.77 5.28
CA GLU A 132 -21.04 -2.62 4.01
C GLU A 132 -20.22 -1.80 3.01
N GLY A 133 -19.55 -0.75 3.45
CA GLY A 133 -18.60 0.00 2.64
C GLY A 133 -17.47 -0.87 2.08
N ILE A 134 -16.88 -1.73 2.93
CA ILE A 134 -15.83 -2.67 2.51
C ILE A 134 -16.38 -3.68 1.49
N LYS A 135 -17.61 -4.18 1.66
CA LYS A 135 -18.24 -5.08 0.68
C LYS A 135 -18.48 -4.40 -0.67
N GLN A 136 -18.86 -3.12 -0.67
CA GLN A 136 -19.00 -2.34 -1.89
C GLN A 136 -17.66 -2.19 -2.62
N ILE A 137 -16.57 -1.94 -1.87
CA ILE A 137 -15.21 -1.90 -2.44
C ILE A 137 -14.85 -3.26 -3.06
N ILE A 138 -15.08 -4.37 -2.35
CA ILE A 138 -14.83 -5.73 -2.85
C ILE A 138 -15.59 -5.98 -4.16
N ALA A 139 -16.87 -5.60 -4.21
CA ALA A 139 -17.70 -5.73 -5.40
C ALA A 139 -17.21 -4.85 -6.55
N ALA A 140 -16.82 -3.60 -6.28
CA ALA A 140 -16.29 -2.67 -7.28
C ALA A 140 -14.96 -3.17 -7.88
N LEU A 141 -14.12 -3.81 -7.06
CA LEU A 141 -12.90 -4.48 -7.51
C LEU A 141 -13.17 -5.80 -8.26
N ASN A 142 -14.42 -6.27 -8.31
CA ASN A 142 -14.82 -7.57 -8.85
C ASN A 142 -13.99 -8.72 -8.25
N LEU A 143 -13.77 -8.65 -6.93
CA LEU A 143 -13.08 -9.67 -6.16
C LEU A 143 -14.08 -10.44 -5.30
N THR A 144 -13.73 -11.67 -4.99
CA THR A 144 -14.29 -12.38 -3.83
C THR A 144 -13.70 -11.81 -2.54
N GLU A 145 -14.35 -12.07 -1.41
CA GLU A 145 -13.81 -11.68 -0.10
C GLU A 145 -12.44 -12.34 0.18
N ASP A 146 -12.25 -13.59 -0.26
CA ASP A 146 -10.97 -14.27 -0.12
C ASP A 146 -9.88 -13.63 -1.00
N GLU A 147 -10.16 -13.29 -2.27
CA GLU A 147 -9.20 -12.57 -3.12
C GLU A 147 -8.88 -11.18 -2.56
N TYR A 148 -9.87 -10.49 -1.98
CA TYR A 148 -9.64 -9.22 -1.31
C TYR A 148 -8.66 -9.34 -0.14
N TRP A 149 -8.90 -10.27 0.79
CA TRP A 149 -8.03 -10.42 1.96
C TRP A 149 -6.70 -11.10 1.66
N LEU A 150 -6.66 -12.09 0.76
CA LEU A 150 -5.47 -12.92 0.51
C LEU A 150 -4.56 -12.39 -0.60
N GLU A 151 -5.06 -11.54 -1.49
CA GLU A 151 -4.28 -10.99 -2.60
C GLU A 151 -4.19 -9.47 -2.51
N TYR A 152 -5.33 -8.77 -2.55
CA TYR A 152 -5.37 -7.31 -2.63
C TYR A 152 -4.82 -6.65 -1.35
N LYS A 153 -5.40 -6.96 -0.18
CA LYS A 153 -4.94 -6.45 1.12
C LYS A 153 -3.54 -6.91 1.47
N LEU A 154 -3.14 -8.10 1.02
CA LEU A 154 -1.80 -8.62 1.28
C LEU A 154 -0.72 -7.74 0.61
N LYS A 155 -0.97 -7.26 -0.61
CA LYS A 155 -0.09 -6.28 -1.29
C LYS A 155 -0.05 -4.96 -0.54
N GLU A 156 -1.21 -4.37 -0.24
CA GLU A 156 -1.27 -3.07 0.46
C GLU A 156 -0.66 -3.10 1.86
N ASN A 157 -0.87 -4.18 2.60
CA ASN A 157 -0.33 -4.36 3.93
C ASN A 157 1.19 -4.55 3.90
N ARG A 158 1.75 -5.11 2.82
CA ARG A 158 3.20 -5.15 2.63
C ARG A 158 3.76 -3.73 2.50
N ASP A 159 3.19 -2.91 1.62
CA ASP A 159 3.62 -1.53 1.43
C ASP A 159 3.53 -0.75 2.75
N PHE A 160 2.40 -0.88 3.46
CA PHE A 160 2.20 -0.22 4.76
C PHE A 160 3.24 -0.65 5.81
N LEU A 161 3.48 -1.95 5.97
CA LEU A 161 4.45 -2.46 6.94
C LEU A 161 5.88 -2.09 6.57
N THR A 162 6.21 -2.06 5.28
CA THR A 162 7.51 -1.61 4.78
C THR A 162 7.75 -0.16 5.19
N HIS A 163 6.77 0.71 4.93
CA HIS A 163 6.84 2.11 5.30
C HIS A 163 6.99 2.30 6.82
N LEU A 164 6.09 1.70 7.60
CA LEU A 164 6.11 1.81 9.06
C LEU A 164 7.46 1.34 9.65
N LYS A 165 7.97 0.20 9.18
CA LYS A 165 9.24 -0.36 9.68
C LYS A 165 10.45 0.50 9.27
N ALA A 166 10.41 1.12 8.10
CA ALA A 166 11.43 2.06 7.67
C ALA A 166 11.40 3.32 8.52
N GLU A 167 10.24 3.93 8.73
CA GLU A 167 10.07 5.12 9.60
C GLU A 167 10.55 4.86 11.03
N GLU A 168 10.11 3.77 11.66
CA GLU A 168 10.52 3.37 13.01
C GLU A 168 12.06 3.23 13.11
N TYR A 169 12.68 2.60 12.10
CA TYR A 169 14.12 2.46 12.07
C TYR A 169 14.84 3.80 11.91
N LEU A 170 14.40 4.62 10.96
CA LEU A 170 15.00 5.92 10.68
C LEU A 170 14.90 6.85 11.90
N GLU A 171 13.74 6.91 12.55
CA GLU A 171 13.53 7.69 13.77
C GLU A 171 14.45 7.20 14.90
N ALA A 172 14.48 5.89 15.16
CA ALA A 172 15.30 5.30 16.22
C ALA A 172 16.82 5.54 16.03
N HIS A 173 17.26 5.76 14.79
CA HIS A 173 18.67 6.00 14.45
C HIS A 173 18.95 7.46 14.06
N SER A 174 17.97 8.36 14.16
CA SER A 174 18.08 9.77 13.73
C SER A 174 18.59 9.91 12.29
N MET A 175 18.11 9.04 11.41
CA MET A 175 18.43 9.02 9.98
C MET A 175 17.25 9.57 9.18
N SER A 176 17.50 9.92 7.92
CA SER A 176 16.48 10.20 6.92
C SER A 176 16.85 9.50 5.62
N LEU A 177 15.83 9.06 4.89
CA LEU A 177 16.02 8.73 3.48
C LEU A 177 16.05 10.03 2.67
N PRO A 178 16.81 10.08 1.55
CA PRO A 178 16.68 11.19 0.62
C PRO A 178 15.22 11.31 0.17
N GLU A 179 14.74 12.54 0.07
CA GLU A 179 13.42 12.81 -0.50
C GLU A 179 13.45 12.40 -1.97
N LEU A 180 12.59 11.45 -2.33
CA LEU A 180 12.47 10.99 -3.71
C LEU A 180 11.42 11.81 -4.44
N THR A 181 11.80 12.28 -5.60
CA THR A 181 10.99 13.07 -6.51
C THR A 181 10.72 12.26 -7.79
N VAL A 182 9.82 12.75 -8.64
CA VAL A 182 9.63 12.17 -9.98
C VAL A 182 10.93 12.12 -10.79
N SER A 183 11.92 12.98 -10.52
CA SER A 183 13.21 12.98 -11.24
C SER A 183 14.09 11.75 -10.93
N ASP A 184 13.82 11.07 -9.82
CA ASP A 184 14.47 9.84 -9.41
C ASP A 184 13.83 8.60 -10.06
N VAL A 185 12.73 8.79 -10.80
CA VAL A 185 11.98 7.74 -11.49
C VAL A 185 12.32 7.75 -12.98
N THR A 186 12.80 6.62 -13.49
CA THR A 186 13.04 6.44 -14.92
C THR A 186 11.76 5.98 -15.60
N ILE A 187 11.11 6.88 -16.34
CA ILE A 187 9.94 6.55 -17.17
C ILE A 187 10.42 5.83 -18.44
N LEU A 188 9.82 4.69 -18.74
CA LEU A 188 10.19 3.89 -19.91
C LEU A 188 9.43 4.40 -21.15
N GLU A 189 10.14 5.03 -22.10
CA GLU A 189 9.55 5.74 -23.26
C GLU A 189 8.62 4.87 -24.14
N ASN A 190 8.82 3.56 -24.16
CA ASN A 190 8.01 2.62 -24.93
C ASN A 190 6.76 2.12 -24.19
N SER A 191 6.59 2.48 -22.92
CA SER A 191 5.43 2.09 -22.11
C SER A 191 4.72 3.33 -21.57
N PHE A 192 3.75 3.79 -22.36
CA PHE A 192 2.60 4.58 -21.91
C PHE A 192 2.91 6.03 -21.50
N GLN A 193 2.38 6.99 -22.27
CA GLN A 193 2.50 8.42 -21.96
C GLN A 193 1.56 8.80 -20.80
N ARG A 194 1.99 9.72 -19.92
CA ARG A 194 1.20 10.35 -18.84
C ARG A 194 -0.25 10.66 -19.24
N GLY A 195 -0.44 11.16 -20.47
CA GLY A 195 -1.75 11.48 -21.02
C GLY A 195 -2.72 10.29 -21.10
N ASN A 196 -2.25 9.05 -21.19
CA ASN A 196 -3.13 7.88 -21.22
C ASN A 196 -3.71 7.57 -19.83
N ILE A 197 -2.93 7.68 -18.73
CA ILE A 197 -3.46 7.52 -17.36
C ILE A 197 -4.42 8.66 -17.02
N GLU A 198 -4.04 9.90 -17.36
CA GLU A 198 -4.87 11.08 -17.09
C GLU A 198 -6.17 11.08 -17.89
N ASN A 199 -6.17 10.52 -19.12
CA ASN A 199 -7.39 10.39 -19.93
C ASN A 199 -8.23 9.17 -19.56
N LEU A 200 -7.63 8.14 -18.95
CA LEU A 200 -8.38 6.97 -18.50
C LEU A 200 -9.31 7.28 -17.34
N LEU A 201 -9.05 8.30 -16.52
CA LEU A 201 -9.92 8.63 -15.38
C LEU A 201 -10.82 9.87 -15.57
N LYS A 202 -10.79 10.48 -16.76
CA LYS A 202 -11.82 11.44 -17.21
C LYS A 202 -13.08 10.70 -17.68
#